data_AF-A0AB39TUV0-F1
#
_entry.id   AF-A0AB39TUV0-F1
#
_cell.length_a   1.000
_cell.length_b   1.000
_cell.length_c   1.000
_cell.angle_alpha   90.00
_cell.angle_beta   90.00
_cell.angle_gamma   90.00
#
_symmetry.space_group_name_H-M   'P 1'
#
loop_
_entity.id
_entity.type
_entity.pdbx_description
1 polymer ?
#
loop_
_entity_poly.entity_id
_entity_poly.type
_entity_poly.pdbx_seq_one_letter_code
_entity_poly.pdbx_strand_id
1 'polypeptide(L)'
;MAPEDTAILIGVSRYQDPLLLDVPAALNSLHAMRRLLTDPDLCGWPEDRVIVLEDPAGAADLALRLHRLAEETTGTLLIYFVGHGVISRTGALCLATGDTQLRYPDLTGLEYNKVRSAVLDSPAKVTLMILDCCYSGRVIHGLASADLSDLATATEIHGAYTLTAADQTAHVPPPEEQKTACTSFTGALHEIVRDGIPGAPMMLALSDIYPKLKHALVTRGLPEPNQRGTDTVESYPFSRNVAYTGGTGFRLVPREREDLFLKILDAQPSYDLTLESIEKLEADLPGVYLLHQASEGHVQKIVYVGKSDRSIADPLGRHWRKIEGRCHIDPSDFSFSYLRLDDDLSYVAADLLAIRRLRALGLTPPWNQNGFGLRDAGRMRDSTRLNSHHFDVLHPIDLSWTLRAHGSSFDLTAQEFVDLLKGELPYAFRSERRGATLDGIKLTIPEGPLSADQAFRLLAAAAGDEWQISALMGQVLMYREQNARYPSAIRYYVGADAMGAVPDVHEIADPSDSDY
;
A
#
# COMPACT_ATOMS: atom_id res chain seq x y z
N MET A 1 -1.36 -3.17 38.50
CA MET A 1 -0.74 -3.40 37.18
C MET A 1 -1.81 -3.14 36.14
N ALA A 2 -1.54 -2.29 35.15
CA ALA A 2 -2.42 -2.13 34.00
C ALA A 2 -2.63 -3.50 33.32
N PRO A 3 -3.83 -3.83 32.80
CA PRO A 3 -4.00 -4.96 31.89
C PRO A 3 -2.89 -5.02 30.83
N GLU A 4 -2.30 -6.20 30.63
CA GLU A 4 -1.54 -6.46 29.40
C GLU A 4 -2.55 -6.53 28.24
N ASP A 5 -3.54 -7.42 28.26
CA ASP A 5 -4.53 -7.51 27.16
C ASP A 5 -5.96 -7.19 27.63
N THR A 6 -6.74 -6.47 26.81
CA THR A 6 -8.16 -6.17 27.04
C THR A 6 -8.97 -6.32 25.75
N ALA A 7 -10.04 -7.11 25.79
CA ALA A 7 -11.01 -7.23 24.70
C ALA A 7 -12.32 -6.59 25.11
N ILE A 8 -12.84 -5.67 24.29
CA ILE A 8 -14.10 -4.97 24.49
C ILE A 8 -15.06 -5.42 23.41
N LEU A 9 -16.07 -6.18 23.79
CA LEU A 9 -17.07 -6.73 22.88
C LEU A 9 -18.39 -5.98 23.07
N ILE A 10 -18.89 -5.38 22.00
CA ILE A 10 -20.13 -4.58 21.99
C ILE A 10 -21.12 -5.24 21.05
N GLY A 11 -22.31 -5.58 21.55
CA GLY A 11 -23.37 -6.14 20.72
C GLY A 11 -24.68 -5.42 20.96
N VAL A 12 -25.30 -4.94 19.89
CA VAL A 12 -26.58 -4.21 19.93
C VAL A 12 -27.60 -4.95 19.09
N SER A 13 -28.53 -5.61 19.77
CA SER A 13 -29.60 -6.41 19.20
C SER A 13 -30.96 -5.72 19.24
N ARG A 14 -31.14 -4.73 20.12
CA ARG A 14 -32.43 -4.04 20.32
C ARG A 14 -32.30 -2.53 20.15
N TYR A 15 -33.25 -1.93 19.46
CA TYR A 15 -33.28 -0.48 19.21
C TYR A 15 -34.61 0.14 19.60
N GLN A 16 -34.55 1.33 20.19
CA GLN A 16 -35.74 2.10 20.56
C GLN A 16 -36.38 2.81 19.36
N ASP A 17 -35.56 3.21 18.37
CA ASP A 17 -36.06 3.78 17.13
C ASP A 17 -36.62 2.67 16.22
N PRO A 18 -37.92 2.65 15.91
CA PRO A 18 -38.54 1.58 15.13
C PRO A 18 -38.04 1.49 13.68
N LEU A 19 -37.29 2.49 13.20
CA LEU A 19 -36.65 2.45 11.89
C LEU A 19 -35.32 1.69 11.88
N LEU A 20 -34.74 1.44 13.06
CA LEU A 20 -33.62 0.51 13.25
C LEU A 20 -34.20 -0.83 13.67
N LEU A 21 -34.21 -1.80 12.74
CA LEU A 21 -34.75 -3.12 13.03
C LEU A 21 -33.86 -3.84 14.04
N ASP A 22 -34.49 -4.52 15.00
CA ASP A 22 -33.78 -5.40 15.93
C ASP A 22 -32.96 -6.46 15.18
N VAL A 23 -31.78 -6.76 15.71
CA VAL A 23 -30.86 -7.79 15.21
C VAL A 23 -30.57 -8.80 16.33
N PRO A 24 -31.51 -9.70 16.67
CA PRO A 24 -31.28 -10.73 17.69
C PRO A 24 -29.98 -11.53 17.52
N ALA A 25 -29.56 -11.76 16.26
CA ALA A 25 -28.31 -12.44 15.94
C ALA A 25 -27.04 -11.70 16.46
N ALA A 26 -27.13 -10.41 16.79
CA ALA A 26 -26.01 -9.63 17.31
C ALA A 26 -25.55 -10.14 18.70
N LEU A 27 -26.46 -10.42 19.63
CA LEU A 27 -26.07 -11.00 20.93
C LEU A 27 -25.54 -12.42 20.80
N ASN A 28 -26.09 -13.22 19.88
CA ASN A 28 -25.55 -14.56 19.61
C ASN A 28 -24.10 -14.48 19.12
N SER A 29 -23.81 -13.52 18.25
CA SER A 29 -22.47 -13.25 17.70
C SER A 29 -21.52 -12.72 18.76
N LEU A 30 -21.99 -11.80 19.60
CA LEU A 30 -21.26 -11.29 20.76
C LEU A 30 -20.84 -12.41 21.71
N HIS A 31 -21.77 -13.31 22.05
CA HIS A 31 -21.50 -14.44 22.93
C HIS A 31 -20.60 -15.47 22.26
N ALA A 32 -20.73 -15.68 20.94
CA ALA A 32 -19.84 -16.55 20.18
C ALA A 32 -18.40 -16.01 20.17
N MET A 33 -18.22 -14.71 19.95
CA MET A 33 -16.93 -14.04 20.02
C MET A 33 -16.33 -14.13 21.43
N ARG A 34 -17.13 -13.89 22.47
CA ARG A 34 -16.69 -14.07 23.86
C ARG A 34 -16.17 -15.48 24.10
N ARG A 35 -16.95 -16.51 23.72
CA ARG A 35 -16.57 -17.91 23.89
C ARG A 35 -15.26 -18.21 23.17
N LEU A 36 -15.14 -17.79 21.91
CA LEU A 36 -13.93 -17.97 21.10
C LEU A 36 -12.69 -17.36 21.78
N LEU A 37 -12.80 -16.13 22.28
CA LEU A 37 -11.69 -15.44 22.94
C LEU A 37 -11.28 -16.10 24.25
N THR A 38 -12.24 -16.55 25.06
CA THR A 38 -11.95 -17.18 26.36
C THR A 38 -11.61 -18.66 26.29
N ASP A 39 -11.84 -19.32 25.15
CA ASP A 39 -11.59 -20.75 25.00
C ASP A 39 -10.08 -21.04 25.09
N PRO A 40 -9.63 -21.85 26.07
CA PRO A 40 -8.21 -22.13 26.31
C PRO A 40 -7.53 -22.92 25.18
N ASP A 41 -8.31 -23.62 24.35
CA ASP A 41 -7.81 -24.34 23.19
C ASP A 41 -7.73 -23.45 21.94
N LEU A 42 -8.35 -22.26 21.97
CA LEU A 42 -8.32 -21.25 20.91
C LEU A 42 -7.44 -20.04 21.29
N CYS A 43 -8.05 -18.97 21.82
CA CYS A 43 -7.37 -17.71 22.12
C CYS A 43 -6.90 -17.60 23.58
N GLY A 44 -7.58 -18.27 24.52
CA GLY A 44 -7.17 -18.39 25.91
C GLY A 44 -7.12 -17.09 26.71
N TRP A 45 -7.92 -16.08 26.35
CA TRP A 45 -7.98 -14.82 27.10
C TRP A 45 -8.61 -15.05 28.49
N PRO A 46 -8.05 -14.45 29.56
CA PRO A 46 -8.69 -14.49 30.87
C PRO A 46 -10.08 -13.86 30.84
N GLU A 47 -11.05 -14.47 31.52
CA GLU A 47 -12.46 -14.00 31.49
C GLU A 47 -12.62 -12.56 31.97
N ASP A 48 -11.82 -12.12 32.93
CA ASP A 48 -11.84 -10.76 33.48
C ASP A 48 -11.25 -9.70 32.53
N ARG A 49 -10.62 -10.14 31.43
CA ARG A 49 -10.07 -9.29 30.36
C ARG A 49 -10.99 -9.17 29.15
N VAL A 50 -12.07 -9.94 29.10
CA VAL A 50 -13.08 -9.88 28.02
C VAL A 50 -14.32 -9.16 28.53
N ILE A 51 -14.38 -7.85 28.28
CA ILE A 51 -15.47 -6.97 28.70
C ILE A 51 -16.60 -7.04 27.68
N VAL A 52 -17.78 -7.49 28.13
CA VAL A 52 -18.98 -7.63 27.28
C VAL A 52 -19.98 -6.51 27.58
N LEU A 53 -20.39 -5.80 26.53
CA LEU A 53 -21.33 -4.68 26.55
C LEU A 53 -22.55 -5.06 25.70
N GLU A 54 -23.61 -5.53 26.36
CA GLU A 54 -24.87 -5.95 25.73
C GLU A 54 -25.87 -4.80 25.68
N ASP A 55 -26.42 -4.53 24.49
CA ASP A 55 -27.42 -3.49 24.24
C ASP A 55 -27.12 -2.15 24.96
N PRO A 56 -25.89 -1.59 24.89
CA PRO A 56 -25.59 -0.32 25.54
C PRO A 56 -26.51 0.77 25.01
N ALA A 57 -27.02 1.59 25.93
CA ALA A 57 -27.66 2.87 25.65
C ALA A 57 -26.71 4.01 26.07
N GLY A 58 -26.87 5.19 25.47
CA GLY A 58 -26.04 6.35 25.76
C GLY A 58 -24.68 6.26 25.08
N ALA A 59 -24.59 6.73 23.84
CA ALA A 59 -23.34 6.75 23.08
C ALA A 59 -22.18 7.50 23.79
N ALA A 60 -22.48 8.53 24.56
CA ALA A 60 -21.48 9.27 25.33
C ALA A 60 -20.86 8.41 26.45
N ASP A 61 -21.67 7.68 27.21
CA ASP A 61 -21.19 6.81 28.28
C ASP A 61 -20.40 5.63 27.71
N LEU A 62 -20.85 5.08 26.57
CA LEU A 62 -20.13 4.05 25.84
C LEU A 62 -18.76 4.56 25.35
N ALA A 63 -18.70 5.77 24.78
CA ALA A 63 -17.45 6.40 24.36
C ALA A 63 -16.48 6.59 25.54
N LEU A 64 -16.96 7.14 26.66
CA LEU A 64 -16.14 7.33 27.86
C LEU A 64 -15.59 6.01 28.39
N ARG A 65 -16.43 4.97 28.41
CA ARG A 65 -16.02 3.63 28.85
C ARG A 65 -14.96 3.03 27.91
N LEU A 66 -15.11 3.20 26.60
CA LEU A 66 -14.12 2.78 25.61
C LEU A 66 -12.77 3.45 25.83
N HIS A 67 -12.74 4.79 25.96
CA HIS A 67 -11.49 5.53 26.20
C HIS A 67 -10.79 5.06 27.46
N ARG A 68 -11.52 4.93 28.57
CA ARG A 68 -10.93 4.48 29.84
C ARG A 68 -10.30 3.09 29.72
N LEU A 69 -11.03 2.13 29.11
CA LEU A 69 -10.50 0.78 28.94
C LEU A 69 -9.30 0.74 27.99
N ALA A 70 -9.31 1.57 26.94
CA ALA A 70 -8.21 1.70 26.00
C ALA A 70 -6.96 2.33 26.64
N GLU A 71 -7.12 3.38 27.46
CA GLU A 71 -6.03 4.04 28.23
C GLU A 71 -5.38 3.08 29.24
N GLU A 72 -6.17 2.18 29.83
CA GLU A 72 -5.69 1.21 30.81
C GLU A 72 -5.00 -0.02 30.16
N THR A 73 -4.99 -0.16 28.83
CA THR A 73 -4.50 -1.35 28.12
C THR A 73 -3.13 -1.13 27.48
N THR A 74 -2.15 -2.01 27.76
CA THR A 74 -0.75 -1.80 27.35
C THR A 74 -0.17 -2.84 26.37
N GLY A 75 -0.72 -4.04 26.36
CA GLY A 75 -0.42 -5.14 25.43
C GLY A 75 -1.38 -5.07 24.23
N THR A 76 -2.41 -5.90 24.23
CA THR A 76 -3.36 -6.03 23.11
C THR A 76 -4.72 -5.44 23.45
N LEU A 77 -5.16 -4.47 22.65
CA LEU A 77 -6.52 -3.94 22.68
C LEU A 77 -7.34 -4.54 21.53
N LEU A 78 -8.38 -5.32 21.83
CA LEU A 78 -9.33 -5.80 20.83
C LEU A 78 -10.67 -5.09 21.03
N ILE A 79 -11.21 -4.47 19.98
CA ILE A 79 -12.56 -3.92 19.97
C ILE A 79 -13.38 -4.68 18.93
N TYR A 80 -14.45 -5.33 19.38
CA TYR A 80 -15.42 -6.01 18.51
C TYR A 80 -16.77 -5.31 18.65
N PHE A 81 -17.38 -4.94 17.52
CA PHE A 81 -18.72 -4.36 17.48
C PHE A 81 -19.61 -5.18 16.56
N VAL A 82 -20.82 -5.51 17.01
CA VAL A 82 -21.86 -6.14 16.19
C VAL A 82 -23.21 -5.43 16.37
N GLY A 83 -23.81 -5.01 15.26
CA GLY A 83 -25.05 -4.22 15.27
C GLY A 83 -25.21 -3.36 14.00
N HIS A 84 -25.98 -2.27 14.10
CA HIS A 84 -26.14 -1.33 12.98
C HIS A 84 -24.99 -0.30 12.93
N GLY A 85 -24.44 -0.11 11.73
CA GLY A 85 -23.63 1.05 11.38
C GLY A 85 -24.48 2.00 10.52
N VAL A 86 -24.56 3.27 10.90
CA VAL A 86 -25.37 4.28 10.22
C VAL A 86 -24.47 5.40 9.71
N ILE A 87 -24.62 5.77 8.44
CA ILE A 87 -23.94 6.94 7.89
C ILE A 87 -24.80 8.17 8.18
N SER A 88 -24.21 9.13 8.91
CA SER A 88 -24.85 10.42 9.18
C SER A 88 -24.91 11.29 7.93
N ARG A 89 -25.65 12.40 8.00
CA ARG A 89 -25.74 13.36 6.87
C ARG A 89 -24.42 14.01 6.50
N THR A 90 -23.48 14.06 7.44
CA THR A 90 -22.14 14.61 7.23
C THR A 90 -21.17 13.59 6.62
N GLY A 91 -21.63 12.37 6.33
CA GLY A 91 -20.81 11.27 5.83
C GLY A 91 -20.07 10.49 6.91
N ALA A 92 -20.19 10.87 8.19
CA ALA A 92 -19.54 10.17 9.29
C ALA A 92 -20.26 8.86 9.64
N LEU A 93 -19.48 7.78 9.81
CA LEU A 93 -19.95 6.50 10.33
C LEU A 93 -20.29 6.59 11.82
N CYS A 94 -21.47 6.12 12.20
CA CYS A 94 -21.94 6.03 13.58
C CYS A 94 -22.32 4.57 13.90
N LEU A 95 -21.75 4.01 14.96
CA LEU A 95 -22.12 2.72 15.52
C LEU A 95 -23.38 2.93 16.38
N ALA A 96 -24.49 2.32 16.00
CA ALA A 96 -25.76 2.53 16.68
C ALA A 96 -25.78 1.84 18.06
N THR A 97 -26.16 2.59 19.09
CA THR A 97 -26.53 2.14 20.43
C THR A 97 -28.05 1.92 20.52
N GLY A 98 -28.54 1.28 21.59
CA GLY A 98 -29.95 0.93 21.74
C GLY A 98 -30.91 2.13 21.72
N ASP A 99 -30.43 3.34 22.03
CA ASP A 99 -31.17 4.60 22.04
C ASP A 99 -30.84 5.52 20.85
N THR A 100 -30.05 5.05 19.88
CA THR A 100 -29.74 5.82 18.66
C THR A 100 -31.01 6.12 17.87
N GLN A 101 -31.15 7.38 17.49
CA GLN A 101 -32.21 7.85 16.59
C GLN A 101 -31.68 7.90 15.16
N LEU A 102 -32.29 7.16 14.23
CA LEU A 102 -31.85 7.07 12.84
C LEU A 102 -31.84 8.43 12.13
N ARG A 103 -32.67 9.37 12.61
CA ARG A 103 -32.72 10.74 12.07
C ARG A 103 -31.49 11.59 12.42
N TYR A 104 -30.84 11.29 13.55
CA TYR A 104 -29.71 12.06 14.11
C TYR A 104 -28.62 11.11 14.67
N PRO A 105 -28.05 10.23 13.83
CA PRO A 105 -27.13 9.19 14.27
C PRO A 105 -25.80 9.76 14.79
N ASP A 106 -25.39 10.94 14.31
CA ASP A 106 -24.22 11.70 14.76
C ASP A 106 -24.39 12.32 16.16
N LEU A 107 -25.63 12.65 16.55
CA LEU A 107 -25.93 13.22 17.86
C LEU A 107 -26.22 12.16 18.93
N THR A 108 -26.79 11.03 18.52
CA THR A 108 -27.32 10.01 19.45
C THR A 108 -26.60 8.67 19.37
N GLY A 109 -25.87 8.40 18.29
CA GLY A 109 -25.04 7.22 18.12
C GLY A 109 -23.56 7.47 18.40
N LEU A 110 -22.79 6.38 18.44
CA LEU A 110 -21.37 6.43 18.69
C LEU A 110 -20.62 6.68 17.38
N GLU A 111 -20.24 7.93 17.12
CA GLU A 111 -19.37 8.24 15.97
C GLU A 111 -18.09 7.41 15.99
N TYR A 112 -17.76 6.79 14.86
CA TYR A 112 -16.58 5.94 14.72
C TYR A 112 -15.29 6.71 15.02
N ASN A 113 -15.22 8.01 14.71
CA ASN A 113 -14.08 8.86 15.05
C ASN A 113 -13.78 8.90 16.55
N LYS A 114 -14.80 8.76 17.41
CA LYS A 114 -14.61 8.69 18.88
C LYS A 114 -13.98 7.35 19.28
N VAL A 115 -14.35 6.26 18.61
CA VAL A 115 -13.72 4.94 18.80
C VAL A 115 -12.27 4.95 18.29
N ARG A 116 -12.06 5.52 17.10
CA ARG A 116 -10.73 5.70 16.50
C ARG A 116 -9.79 6.51 17.39
N SER A 117 -10.29 7.57 18.02
CA SER A 117 -9.48 8.38 18.95
C SER A 117 -9.08 7.55 20.18
N ALA A 118 -10.01 6.81 20.77
CA ALA A 118 -9.70 5.89 21.89
C ALA A 118 -8.61 4.86 21.53
N VAL A 119 -8.64 4.33 20.30
CA VAL A 119 -7.61 3.41 19.80
C VAL A 119 -6.25 4.11 19.65
N LEU A 120 -6.22 5.27 19.01
CA LEU A 120 -4.97 6.00 18.74
C LEU A 120 -4.30 6.54 20.00
N ASP A 121 -5.08 6.87 21.02
CA ASP A 121 -4.60 7.36 22.31
C ASP A 121 -4.20 6.21 23.28
N SER A 122 -4.48 4.96 22.91
CA SER A 122 -4.14 3.79 23.73
C SER A 122 -2.63 3.52 23.72
N PRO A 123 -2.03 3.14 24.86
CA PRO A 123 -0.65 2.68 24.92
C PRO A 123 -0.47 1.22 24.47
N ALA A 124 -1.53 0.57 23.97
CA ALA A 124 -1.49 -0.82 23.51
C ALA A 124 -0.47 -1.01 22.38
N LYS A 125 0.36 -2.06 22.50
CA LYS A 125 1.33 -2.47 21.47
C LYS A 125 0.66 -3.01 20.22
N VAL A 126 -0.52 -3.61 20.38
CA VAL A 126 -1.31 -4.22 19.32
C VAL A 126 -2.75 -3.75 19.48
N THR A 127 -3.33 -3.19 18.42
CA THR A 127 -4.76 -2.88 18.40
C THR A 127 -5.47 -3.60 17.26
N LEU A 128 -6.54 -4.29 17.60
CA LEU A 128 -7.40 -5.05 16.70
C LEU A 128 -8.81 -4.48 16.74
N MET A 129 -9.39 -4.24 15.57
CA MET A 129 -10.75 -3.74 15.39
C MET A 129 -11.53 -4.71 14.49
N ILE A 130 -12.63 -5.26 14.98
CA ILE A 130 -13.51 -6.16 14.21
C ILE A 130 -14.92 -5.58 14.22
N LEU A 131 -15.40 -5.17 13.05
CA LEU A 131 -16.69 -4.52 12.85
C LEU A 131 -17.64 -5.43 12.07
N ASP A 132 -18.54 -6.09 12.80
CA ASP A 132 -19.65 -6.84 12.25
C ASP A 132 -20.92 -5.99 12.21
N CYS A 133 -20.85 -4.91 11.43
CA CYS A 133 -21.97 -4.00 11.26
C CYS A 133 -22.27 -3.74 9.80
N CYS A 134 -23.57 -3.71 9.48
CA CYS A 134 -24.02 -3.20 8.19
C CYS A 134 -23.72 -1.71 8.12
N TYR A 135 -23.30 -1.19 6.96
CA TYR A 135 -23.65 0.19 6.62
C TYR A 135 -25.11 0.16 6.20
N SER A 136 -26.04 0.56 7.07
CA SER A 136 -27.46 0.61 6.71
C SER A 136 -27.66 1.67 5.62
N GLY A 137 -27.58 1.24 4.36
CA GLY A 137 -27.80 2.03 3.15
C GLY A 137 -29.26 2.38 2.94
N ARG A 138 -29.94 2.95 3.95
CA ARG A 138 -31.12 3.78 3.69
C ARG A 138 -30.63 5.14 3.24
N VAL A 139 -30.27 5.20 1.96
CA VAL A 139 -30.29 6.42 1.16
C VAL A 139 -31.63 7.08 1.40
N ILE A 140 -31.69 8.09 2.28
CA ILE A 140 -32.73 9.10 2.15
C ILE A 140 -32.44 9.73 0.80
N HIS A 141 -33.35 9.50 -0.15
CA HIS A 141 -33.34 10.06 -1.50
C HIS A 141 -32.69 11.45 -1.55
N GLY A 142 -31.60 11.55 -2.32
CA GLY A 142 -30.99 12.82 -2.73
C GLY A 142 -29.58 13.02 -2.21
N LEU A 143 -28.60 12.35 -2.82
CA LEU A 143 -27.21 12.79 -3.04
C LEU A 143 -26.52 11.70 -3.89
N ALA A 144 -26.73 11.77 -5.20
CA ALA A 144 -25.90 11.05 -6.15
C ALA A 144 -24.60 11.84 -6.31
N SER A 145 -23.55 11.55 -5.51
CA SER A 145 -22.14 11.94 -5.77
C SER A 145 -21.19 11.74 -4.57
N ALA A 146 -21.22 10.61 -3.85
CA ALA A 146 -20.14 10.29 -2.91
C ALA A 146 -19.67 8.87 -3.20
N ASP A 147 -18.44 8.77 -3.69
CA ASP A 147 -17.81 7.51 -4.08
C ASP A 147 -17.73 6.57 -2.87
N LEU A 148 -18.18 5.33 -3.05
CA LEU A 148 -18.13 4.27 -2.03
C LEU A 148 -16.69 3.98 -1.54
N SER A 149 -15.66 4.46 -2.26
CA SER A 149 -14.25 4.37 -1.88
C SER A 149 -13.88 5.20 -0.64
N ASP A 150 -14.64 6.24 -0.29
CA ASP A 150 -14.34 7.12 0.86
C ASP A 150 -14.66 6.47 2.22
N LEU A 151 -15.60 5.52 2.27
CA LEU A 151 -16.03 4.86 3.51
C LEU A 151 -15.02 3.83 4.03
N ALA A 152 -14.37 3.11 3.12
CA ALA A 152 -13.28 2.21 3.47
C ALA A 152 -12.06 2.99 4.00
N THR A 153 -11.85 4.22 3.52
CA THR A 153 -10.84 5.16 4.05
C THR A 153 -11.24 5.73 5.41
N ALA A 154 -12.54 5.95 5.67
CA ALA A 154 -13.03 6.49 6.94
C ALA A 154 -12.82 5.55 8.15
N THR A 155 -12.61 4.25 7.92
CA THR A 155 -12.30 3.26 8.97
C THR A 155 -10.80 2.98 9.12
N GLU A 156 -9.94 3.71 8.40
CA GLU A 156 -8.50 3.51 8.44
C GLU A 156 -7.85 4.08 9.72
N ILE A 157 -7.07 3.22 10.38
CA ILE A 157 -6.30 3.55 11.57
C ILE A 157 -4.88 3.02 11.38
N HIS A 158 -3.92 3.91 11.14
CA HIS A 158 -2.50 3.54 11.14
C HIS A 158 -2.09 3.03 12.54
N GLY A 159 -1.44 1.87 12.59
CA GLY A 159 -1.05 1.17 13.82
C GLY A 159 -2.09 0.16 14.34
N ALA A 160 -3.22 -0.05 13.65
CA ALA A 160 -4.23 -1.03 14.03
C ALA A 160 -4.63 -1.94 12.85
N TYR A 161 -5.06 -3.16 13.17
CA TYR A 161 -5.66 -4.06 12.19
C TYR A 161 -7.18 -3.96 12.25
N THR A 162 -7.84 -3.68 11.12
CA THR A 162 -9.29 -3.55 11.02
C THR A 162 -9.87 -4.61 10.09
N LEU A 163 -10.87 -5.36 10.55
CA LEU A 163 -11.64 -6.35 9.80
C LEU A 163 -13.12 -5.96 9.82
N THR A 164 -13.74 -5.83 8.66
CA THR A 164 -15.15 -5.45 8.52
C THR A 164 -15.96 -6.52 7.80
N ALA A 165 -17.23 -6.67 8.19
CA ALA A 165 -18.10 -7.70 7.63
C ALA A 165 -18.49 -7.49 6.16
N ALA A 166 -18.62 -6.24 5.71
CA ALA A 166 -18.91 -5.89 4.32
C ALA A 166 -18.66 -4.41 4.03
N ASP A 167 -18.44 -4.06 2.76
CA ASP A 167 -18.50 -2.67 2.23
C ASP A 167 -19.96 -2.20 1.95
N GLN A 168 -20.94 -3.09 2.13
CA GLN A 168 -22.37 -2.87 1.90
C GLN A 168 -23.21 -3.33 3.12
N THR A 169 -24.49 -3.65 2.92
CA THR A 169 -25.35 -4.21 3.97
C THR A 169 -24.82 -5.56 4.43
N ALA A 170 -24.38 -5.69 5.68
CA ALA A 170 -23.98 -6.98 6.24
C ALA A 170 -25.19 -7.91 6.35
N HIS A 171 -24.96 -9.21 6.16
CA HIS A 171 -26.05 -10.17 6.09
C HIS A 171 -26.35 -10.77 7.47
N VAL A 172 -27.63 -10.73 7.85
CA VAL A 172 -28.18 -11.45 9.01
C VAL A 172 -29.05 -12.60 8.52
N PRO A 173 -29.05 -13.77 9.18
CA PRO A 173 -29.94 -14.86 8.82
C PRO A 173 -31.43 -14.45 8.79
N PRO A 174 -32.31 -15.22 8.14
CA PRO A 174 -33.75 -14.98 8.19
C PRO A 174 -34.27 -14.85 9.64
N PRO A 175 -35.27 -14.01 9.93
CA PRO A 175 -35.74 -13.73 11.30
C PRO A 175 -36.07 -14.97 12.14
N GLU A 176 -36.51 -16.05 11.50
CA GLU A 176 -36.86 -17.32 12.14
C GLU A 176 -35.64 -18.04 12.73
N GLU A 177 -34.46 -17.84 12.14
CA GLU A 177 -33.18 -18.47 12.51
C GLU A 177 -32.36 -17.62 13.49
N GLN A 178 -32.59 -16.30 13.52
CA GLN A 178 -31.83 -15.35 14.34
C GLN A 178 -31.97 -15.57 15.86
N LYS A 179 -32.92 -16.40 16.31
CA LYS A 179 -33.04 -16.78 17.72
C LYS A 179 -31.83 -17.55 18.24
N THR A 180 -31.14 -18.28 17.35
CA THR A 180 -30.01 -19.14 17.73
C THR A 180 -28.78 -18.93 16.85
N ALA A 181 -28.96 -18.39 15.64
CA ALA A 181 -27.87 -18.16 14.72
C ALA A 181 -27.11 -16.85 15.03
N CYS A 182 -25.80 -16.86 14.78
CA CYS A 182 -24.99 -15.64 14.70
C CYS A 182 -25.31 -14.88 13.41
N THR A 183 -24.78 -13.68 13.26
CA THR A 183 -24.67 -13.02 11.94
C THR A 183 -23.87 -13.91 11.00
N SER A 184 -24.05 -13.72 9.69
CA SER A 184 -23.34 -14.57 8.73
C SER A 184 -21.83 -14.40 8.77
N PHE A 185 -21.35 -13.18 9.02
CA PHE A 185 -19.92 -12.88 9.19
C PHE A 185 -19.34 -13.54 10.45
N THR A 186 -19.91 -13.27 11.63
CA THR A 186 -19.38 -13.84 12.87
C THR A 186 -19.56 -15.36 12.92
N GLY A 187 -20.64 -15.89 12.35
CA GLY A 187 -20.84 -17.33 12.20
C GLY A 187 -19.72 -17.98 11.39
N ALA A 188 -19.38 -17.43 10.22
CA ALA A 188 -18.29 -17.95 9.38
C ALA A 188 -16.92 -17.81 10.05
N LEU A 189 -16.64 -16.67 10.69
CA LEU A 189 -15.40 -16.44 11.45
C LEU A 189 -15.26 -17.46 12.59
N HIS A 190 -16.33 -17.65 13.36
CA HIS A 190 -16.38 -18.61 14.46
C HIS A 190 -16.17 -20.05 13.96
N GLU A 191 -16.81 -20.46 12.86
CA GLU A 191 -16.60 -21.77 12.24
C GLU A 191 -15.12 -22.00 11.87
N ILE A 192 -14.50 -21.04 11.19
CA ILE A 192 -13.10 -21.17 10.72
C ILE A 192 -12.12 -21.28 11.88
N VAL A 193 -12.28 -20.45 12.92
CA VAL A 193 -11.39 -20.47 14.08
C VAL A 193 -11.60 -21.74 14.90
N ARG A 194 -12.85 -22.15 15.12
CA ARG A 194 -13.19 -23.36 15.88
C ARG A 194 -12.73 -24.63 15.19
N ASP A 195 -12.91 -24.73 13.88
CA ASP A 195 -12.55 -25.95 13.13
C ASP A 195 -11.06 -25.99 12.78
N GLY A 196 -10.39 -24.83 12.86
CA GLY A 196 -9.02 -24.63 12.44
C GLY A 196 -8.89 -24.64 10.92
N ILE A 197 -7.69 -24.30 10.45
CA ILE A 197 -7.36 -24.31 9.03
C ILE A 197 -6.34 -25.44 8.82
N PRO A 198 -6.76 -26.59 8.25
CA PRO A 198 -5.85 -27.69 7.97
C PRO A 198 -4.64 -27.19 7.19
N GLY A 199 -3.47 -27.42 7.75
CA GLY A 199 -2.22 -27.01 7.14
C GLY A 199 -1.72 -25.61 7.49
N ALA A 200 -2.55 -24.71 8.02
CA ALA A 200 -2.06 -23.40 8.48
C ALA A 200 -1.12 -23.52 9.70
N PRO A 201 -0.38 -22.46 10.07
CA PRO A 201 0.54 -22.49 11.21
C PRO A 201 -0.15 -22.86 12.53
N MET A 202 0.64 -23.21 13.55
CA MET A 202 0.14 -23.56 14.89
C MET A 202 -0.67 -22.42 15.52
N MET A 203 -0.30 -21.17 15.22
CA MET A 203 -1.05 -19.97 15.57
C MET A 203 -1.58 -19.34 14.30
N LEU A 204 -2.90 -19.15 14.21
CA LEU A 204 -3.56 -18.43 13.13
C LEU A 204 -3.48 -16.94 13.40
N ALA A 205 -2.90 -16.18 12.47
CA ALA A 205 -3.07 -14.74 12.42
C ALA A 205 -4.38 -14.37 11.71
N LEU A 206 -4.86 -13.13 11.88
CA LEU A 206 -6.02 -12.66 11.13
C LEU A 206 -5.76 -12.67 9.61
N SER A 207 -4.51 -12.50 9.18
CA SER A 207 -4.09 -12.66 7.78
C SER A 207 -4.24 -14.10 7.25
N ASP A 208 -4.19 -15.12 8.12
CA ASP A 208 -4.44 -16.51 7.73
C ASP A 208 -5.95 -16.82 7.66
N ILE A 209 -6.72 -16.20 8.55
CA ILE A 209 -8.17 -16.39 8.69
C ILE A 209 -8.93 -15.69 7.56
N TYR A 210 -8.54 -14.45 7.22
CA TYR A 210 -9.26 -13.62 6.27
C TYR A 210 -9.47 -14.25 4.89
N PRO A 211 -8.46 -14.87 4.22
CA PRO A 211 -8.67 -15.50 2.92
C PRO A 211 -9.72 -16.62 2.97
N LYS A 212 -9.76 -17.39 4.06
CA LYS A 212 -10.76 -18.44 4.28
C LYS A 212 -12.14 -17.85 4.55
N LEU A 213 -12.20 -16.78 5.34
CA LEU A 213 -13.44 -16.08 5.67
C LEU A 213 -14.07 -15.47 4.41
N LYS A 214 -13.28 -14.74 3.61
CA LYS A 214 -13.70 -14.20 2.32
C LYS A 214 -14.21 -15.30 1.39
N HIS A 215 -13.43 -16.38 1.22
CA HIS A 215 -13.84 -17.50 0.36
C HIS A 215 -15.14 -18.17 0.84
N ALA A 216 -15.31 -18.38 2.14
CA ALA A 216 -16.50 -18.99 2.71
C ALA A 216 -17.74 -18.13 2.52
N LEU A 217 -17.64 -16.81 2.72
CA LEU A 217 -18.75 -15.88 2.52
C LEU A 217 -19.14 -15.76 1.04
N VAL A 218 -18.17 -15.53 0.15
CA VAL A 218 -18.42 -15.40 -1.30
C VAL A 218 -19.04 -16.68 -1.89
N THR A 219 -18.54 -17.85 -1.50
CA THR A 219 -19.05 -19.14 -1.98
C THR A 219 -20.51 -19.39 -1.55
N ARG A 220 -20.92 -18.83 -0.42
CA ARG A 220 -22.30 -18.86 0.09
C ARG A 220 -23.19 -17.75 -0.52
N GLY A 221 -22.66 -16.93 -1.43
CA GLY A 221 -23.36 -15.79 -2.03
C GLY A 221 -23.58 -14.64 -1.04
N LEU A 222 -22.76 -14.55 0.01
CA LEU A 222 -22.85 -13.55 1.07
C LEU A 222 -21.91 -12.37 0.79
N PRO A 223 -22.13 -11.20 1.46
CA PRO A 223 -21.27 -10.04 1.30
C PRO A 223 -19.79 -10.34 1.56
N GLU A 224 -18.93 -9.73 0.74
CA GLU A 224 -17.49 -9.87 0.87
C GLU A 224 -16.96 -9.04 2.04
N PRO A 225 -16.18 -9.63 2.97
CA PRO A 225 -15.56 -8.89 4.06
C PRO A 225 -14.36 -8.06 3.56
N ASN A 226 -13.98 -7.02 4.30
CA ASN A 226 -12.82 -6.20 3.99
C ASN A 226 -11.81 -6.25 5.14
N GLN A 227 -10.51 -6.23 4.86
CA GLN A 227 -9.46 -6.12 5.86
C GLN A 227 -8.50 -4.98 5.51
N ARG A 228 -7.98 -4.30 6.53
CA ARG A 228 -6.86 -3.37 6.40
C ARG A 228 -5.92 -3.55 7.59
N GLY A 229 -4.67 -3.89 7.29
CA GLY A 229 -3.58 -3.85 8.25
C GLY A 229 -2.57 -2.79 7.85
N THR A 230 -1.92 -2.21 8.84
CA THR A 230 -0.70 -1.41 8.66
C THR A 230 0.41 -2.07 9.47
N ASP A 231 1.63 -2.10 8.94
CA ASP A 231 2.82 -2.63 9.61
C ASP A 231 2.73 -4.12 10.03
N THR A 232 3.57 -4.55 10.98
CA THR A 232 3.75 -5.93 11.45
C THR A 232 2.55 -6.54 12.19
N VAL A 233 1.48 -5.78 12.41
CA VAL A 233 0.29 -6.19 13.19
C VAL A 233 -0.51 -7.28 12.48
N GLU A 234 -0.41 -7.38 11.15
CA GLU A 234 -1.07 -8.44 10.36
C GLU A 234 -0.64 -9.86 10.76
N SER A 235 0.57 -9.99 11.33
CA SER A 235 1.14 -11.25 11.81
C SER A 235 0.78 -11.58 13.26
N TYR A 236 -0.06 -10.78 13.91
CA TYR A 236 -0.48 -11.01 15.30
C TYR A 236 -1.17 -12.39 15.42
N PRO A 237 -0.70 -13.29 16.30
CA PRO A 237 -1.28 -14.61 16.49
C PRO A 237 -2.63 -14.50 17.22
N PHE A 238 -3.72 -14.53 16.47
CA PHE A 238 -5.07 -14.35 16.99
C PHE A 238 -5.58 -15.57 17.77
N SER A 239 -5.45 -16.78 17.21
CA SER A 239 -5.93 -18.01 17.83
C SER A 239 -4.99 -19.19 17.58
N ARG A 240 -5.03 -20.21 18.44
CA ARG A 240 -4.43 -21.52 18.12
C ARG A 240 -5.18 -22.16 16.96
N ASN A 241 -4.45 -22.91 16.13
CA ASN A 241 -5.01 -23.71 15.06
C ASN A 241 -5.29 -25.13 15.56
N VAL A 242 -6.55 -25.46 15.86
CA VAL A 242 -6.91 -26.81 16.34
C VAL A 242 -6.70 -27.90 15.27
N ALA A 243 -6.65 -27.52 13.99
CA ALA A 243 -6.35 -28.42 12.88
C ALA A 243 -4.84 -28.60 12.65
N TYR A 244 -3.99 -28.11 13.55
CA TYR A 244 -2.54 -28.24 13.47
C TYR A 244 -2.11 -29.67 13.80
N THR A 245 -1.62 -30.40 12.79
CA THR A 245 -1.18 -31.80 12.92
C THR A 245 0.33 -31.96 13.03
N GLY A 246 1.07 -30.90 13.40
CA GLY A 246 2.54 -30.94 13.49
C GLY A 246 3.26 -31.01 12.14
N GLY A 247 2.52 -30.99 11.03
CA GLY A 247 3.06 -30.92 9.68
C GLY A 247 3.64 -29.54 9.39
N THR A 248 4.86 -29.51 8.86
CA THR A 248 5.53 -28.36 8.24
C THR A 248 4.51 -27.49 7.50
N GLY A 249 4.39 -26.22 7.89
CA GLY A 249 3.29 -25.34 7.50
C GLY A 249 2.92 -25.37 6.02
N PHE A 250 1.64 -25.18 5.72
CA PHE A 250 1.19 -24.91 4.37
C PHE A 250 1.84 -23.62 3.91
N ARG A 251 2.59 -23.77 2.84
CA ARG A 251 2.94 -22.68 1.95
C ARG A 251 1.64 -22.37 1.18
N LEU A 252 1.19 -21.11 1.20
CA LEU A 252 0.00 -20.61 0.47
C LEU A 252 -0.01 -21.11 -0.99
N VAL A 253 1.19 -21.38 -1.52
CA VAL A 253 1.46 -22.08 -2.77
C VAL A 253 2.25 -23.37 -2.47
N PRO A 254 1.73 -24.58 -2.75
CA PRO A 254 2.50 -25.83 -2.63
C PRO A 254 3.85 -25.71 -3.34
N ARG A 255 4.92 -26.35 -2.84
CA ARG A 255 6.24 -26.35 -3.52
C ARG A 255 6.12 -26.70 -5.00
N GLU A 256 5.26 -27.66 -5.34
CA GLU A 256 4.99 -28.05 -6.72
C GLU A 256 4.43 -26.91 -7.59
N ARG A 257 3.59 -26.03 -7.03
CA ARG A 257 3.05 -24.86 -7.73
C ARG A 257 4.08 -23.73 -7.83
N GLU A 258 4.94 -23.55 -6.83
CA GLU A 258 6.07 -22.63 -6.93
C GLU A 258 7.08 -23.12 -7.96
N ASP A 259 7.43 -24.41 -7.94
CA ASP A 259 8.33 -25.03 -8.92
C ASP A 259 7.74 -24.94 -10.33
N LEU A 260 6.42 -25.13 -10.48
CA LEU A 260 5.73 -24.93 -11.74
C LEU A 260 5.74 -23.46 -12.18
N PHE A 261 5.44 -22.51 -11.28
CA PHE A 261 5.52 -21.07 -11.56
C PHE A 261 6.91 -20.67 -12.04
N LEU A 262 7.95 -21.10 -11.33
CA LEU A 262 9.35 -20.82 -11.67
C LEU A 262 9.74 -21.46 -13.00
N LYS A 263 9.33 -22.70 -13.26
CA LYS A 263 9.55 -23.38 -14.53
C LYS A 263 8.86 -22.67 -15.70
N ILE A 264 7.64 -22.16 -15.50
CA ILE A 264 6.91 -21.39 -16.50
C ILE A 264 7.60 -20.05 -16.74
N LEU A 265 8.03 -19.36 -15.66
CA LEU A 265 8.76 -18.10 -15.73
C LEU A 265 10.08 -18.24 -16.50
N ASP A 266 10.86 -19.29 -16.22
CA ASP A 266 12.12 -19.59 -16.91
C ASP A 266 11.91 -19.93 -18.40
N ALA A 267 10.73 -20.46 -18.76
CA ALA A 267 10.37 -20.79 -20.14
C ALA A 267 9.77 -19.61 -20.92
N GLN A 268 9.58 -18.44 -20.29
CA GLN A 268 9.02 -17.29 -20.99
C GLN A 268 9.99 -16.78 -22.05
N PRO A 269 9.50 -16.49 -23.26
CA PRO A 269 10.32 -15.84 -24.28
C PRO A 269 10.78 -14.46 -23.80
N SER A 270 11.95 -14.04 -24.27
CA SER A 270 12.46 -12.69 -24.06
C SER A 270 12.07 -11.80 -25.24
N TYR A 271 11.75 -10.55 -24.94
CA TYR A 271 11.36 -9.53 -25.89
C TYR A 271 12.26 -8.30 -25.73
N ASP A 272 12.67 -7.67 -26.83
CA ASP A 272 13.49 -6.46 -26.76
C ASP A 272 12.76 -5.38 -25.94
N LEU A 273 13.47 -4.69 -25.06
CA LEU A 273 12.90 -3.61 -24.25
C LEU A 273 12.76 -2.36 -25.13
N THR A 274 11.66 -2.30 -25.89
CA THR A 274 11.31 -1.18 -26.78
C THR A 274 9.86 -0.78 -26.58
N LEU A 275 9.50 0.46 -26.95
CA LEU A 275 8.10 0.89 -26.96
C LEU A 275 7.23 -0.03 -27.82
N GLU A 276 7.72 -0.48 -28.98
CA GLU A 276 6.97 -1.38 -29.86
C GLU A 276 6.66 -2.72 -29.19
N SER A 277 7.61 -3.31 -28.47
CA SER A 277 7.39 -4.55 -27.69
C SER A 277 6.43 -4.33 -26.52
N ILE A 278 6.50 -3.18 -25.86
CA ILE A 278 5.66 -2.83 -24.70
C ILE A 278 4.21 -2.56 -25.14
N GLU A 279 3.99 -1.87 -26.26
CA GLU A 279 2.66 -1.58 -26.81
C GLU A 279 1.92 -2.84 -27.29
N LYS A 280 2.65 -3.92 -27.60
CA LYS A 280 2.07 -5.22 -27.94
C LYS A 280 1.56 -6.00 -26.72
N LEU A 281 1.85 -5.53 -25.50
CA LEU A 281 1.30 -6.12 -24.28
C LEU A 281 -0.18 -5.76 -24.14
N GLU A 282 -1.00 -6.72 -23.72
CA GLU A 282 -2.41 -6.46 -23.42
C GLU A 282 -2.53 -5.45 -22.27
N ALA A 283 -3.39 -4.45 -22.45
CA ALA A 283 -3.69 -3.48 -21.42
C ALA A 283 -4.40 -4.16 -20.23
N ASP A 284 -4.14 -3.67 -19.02
CA ASP A 284 -4.85 -4.04 -17.79
C ASP A 284 -4.68 -5.49 -17.28
N LEU A 285 -3.54 -6.14 -17.53
CA LEU A 285 -3.22 -7.44 -16.91
C LEU A 285 -2.10 -7.38 -15.86
N PRO A 286 -2.33 -7.92 -14.65
CA PRO A 286 -1.29 -8.06 -13.63
C PRO A 286 -0.26 -9.11 -14.03
N GLY A 287 0.94 -8.98 -13.47
CA GLY A 287 2.03 -9.89 -13.80
C GLY A 287 3.35 -9.60 -13.11
N VAL A 288 4.27 -10.55 -13.27
CA VAL A 288 5.68 -10.44 -12.89
C VAL A 288 6.52 -10.38 -14.16
N TYR A 289 7.61 -9.62 -14.12
CA TYR A 289 8.53 -9.49 -15.25
C TYR A 289 9.98 -9.44 -14.78
N LEU A 290 10.87 -9.89 -15.64
CA LEU A 290 12.32 -9.90 -15.46
C LEU A 290 12.93 -8.98 -16.51
N LEU A 291 13.81 -8.07 -16.09
CA LEU A 291 14.68 -7.34 -17.01
C LEU A 291 16.01 -8.09 -17.15
N HIS A 292 16.42 -8.26 -18.39
CA HIS A 292 17.64 -8.93 -18.79
C HIS A 292 18.57 -7.92 -19.45
N GLN A 293 19.85 -8.00 -19.16
CA GLN A 293 20.91 -7.29 -19.84
C GLN A 293 21.81 -8.29 -20.56
N ALA A 294 22.17 -8.03 -21.81
CA ALA A 294 23.19 -8.79 -22.50
C ALA A 294 24.52 -8.71 -21.73
N SER A 295 25.19 -9.85 -21.56
CA SER A 295 26.52 -9.94 -20.95
C SER A 295 27.48 -10.67 -21.89
N GLU A 296 28.78 -10.44 -21.71
CA GLU A 296 29.84 -11.15 -22.43
C GLU A 296 29.61 -12.67 -22.35
N GLY A 297 29.59 -13.35 -23.51
CA GLY A 297 29.44 -14.80 -23.60
C GLY A 297 28.02 -15.32 -23.91
N HIS A 298 27.09 -14.48 -24.36
CA HIS A 298 25.69 -14.85 -24.70
C HIS A 298 24.82 -15.28 -23.52
N VAL A 299 25.25 -15.04 -22.29
CA VAL A 299 24.44 -15.30 -21.09
C VAL A 299 23.69 -14.01 -20.75
N GLN A 300 22.37 -14.03 -20.82
CA GLN A 300 21.55 -12.91 -20.37
C GLN A 300 21.60 -12.82 -18.84
N LYS A 301 22.02 -11.67 -18.31
CA LYS A 301 22.04 -11.39 -16.88
C LYS A 301 20.71 -10.79 -16.46
N ILE A 302 20.04 -11.40 -15.49
CA ILE A 302 18.83 -10.80 -14.89
C ILE A 302 19.27 -9.64 -13.99
N VAL A 303 18.87 -8.43 -14.34
CA VAL A 303 19.26 -7.21 -13.65
C VAL A 303 18.20 -6.69 -12.68
N TYR A 304 16.92 -6.97 -12.95
CA TYR A 304 15.80 -6.53 -12.13
C TYR A 304 14.59 -7.47 -12.22
N VAL A 305 13.90 -7.65 -11.11
CA VAL A 305 12.59 -8.32 -11.01
C VAL A 305 11.53 -7.29 -10.63
N GLY A 306 10.44 -7.22 -11.38
CA GLY A 306 9.33 -6.33 -11.10
C GLY A 306 7.98 -7.02 -11.15
N LYS A 307 6.98 -6.37 -10.57
CA LYS A 307 5.58 -6.80 -10.55
C LYS A 307 4.66 -5.61 -10.72
N SER A 308 3.48 -5.87 -11.27
CA SER A 308 2.38 -4.92 -11.33
C SER A 308 1.06 -5.63 -11.07
N ASP A 309 0.20 -5.02 -10.26
CA ASP A 309 -1.14 -5.54 -9.94
C ASP A 309 -2.23 -4.99 -10.90
N ARG A 310 -1.82 -4.24 -11.92
CA ARG A 310 -2.73 -3.70 -12.95
C ARG A 310 -2.23 -3.96 -14.35
N SER A 311 -1.07 -3.40 -14.69
CA SER A 311 -0.47 -3.53 -16.01
C SER A 311 1.04 -3.55 -15.90
N ILE A 312 1.69 -4.55 -16.47
CA ILE A 312 3.15 -4.62 -16.56
C ILE A 312 3.72 -3.65 -17.60
N ALA A 313 2.92 -3.17 -18.55
CA ALA A 313 3.37 -2.23 -19.59
C ALA A 313 3.80 -0.88 -18.98
N ASP A 314 3.04 -0.37 -18.02
CA ASP A 314 3.32 0.89 -17.31
C ASP A 314 4.72 0.96 -16.67
N PRO A 315 5.11 0.01 -15.79
CA PRO A 315 6.45 0.00 -15.22
C PRO A 315 7.53 -0.31 -16.24
N LEU A 316 7.28 -1.18 -17.24
CA LEU A 316 8.26 -1.43 -18.30
C LEU A 316 8.54 -0.17 -19.13
N GLY A 317 7.51 0.61 -19.48
CA GLY A 317 7.67 1.88 -20.19
C GLY A 317 8.47 2.90 -19.38
N ARG A 318 8.24 2.97 -18.06
CA ARG A 318 9.05 3.82 -17.17
C ARG A 318 10.50 3.34 -17.06
N HIS A 319 10.74 2.03 -16.98
CA HIS A 319 12.08 1.46 -16.91
C HIS A 319 12.84 1.69 -18.21
N TRP A 320 12.20 1.45 -19.36
CA TRP A 320 12.74 1.75 -20.68
C TRP A 320 13.15 3.22 -20.78
N ARG A 321 12.25 4.14 -20.46
CA ARG A 321 12.53 5.58 -20.48
C ARG A 321 13.65 5.95 -19.52
N LYS A 322 13.70 5.35 -18.33
CA LYS A 322 14.78 5.58 -17.36
C LYS A 322 16.13 5.13 -17.90
N ILE A 323 16.21 3.96 -18.52
CA ILE A 323 17.44 3.38 -19.11
C ILE A 323 17.91 4.23 -20.29
N GLU A 324 16.99 4.67 -21.16
CA GLU A 324 17.26 5.55 -22.31
C GLU A 324 18.03 6.82 -21.90
N GLY A 325 17.75 7.33 -20.70
CA GLY A 325 18.36 8.55 -20.17
C GLY A 325 19.65 8.39 -19.38
N ARG A 326 20.27 7.20 -19.33
CA ARG A 326 21.46 6.95 -18.50
C ARG A 326 22.74 6.78 -19.30
N CYS A 327 23.85 7.18 -18.70
CA CYS A 327 25.18 6.89 -19.21
C CYS A 327 25.59 5.44 -18.93
N HIS A 328 26.56 4.95 -19.70
CA HIS A 328 27.26 3.66 -19.52
C HIS A 328 26.41 2.41 -19.74
N ILE A 329 25.18 2.54 -20.24
CA ILE A 329 24.32 1.43 -20.65
C ILE A 329 23.67 1.78 -21.98
N ASP A 330 23.54 0.78 -22.86
CA ASP A 330 22.82 0.92 -24.13
C ASP A 330 21.43 0.29 -23.98
N PRO A 331 20.32 1.02 -24.27
CA PRO A 331 18.97 0.46 -24.21
C PRO A 331 18.77 -0.80 -25.06
N SER A 332 19.53 -0.96 -26.15
CA SER A 332 19.46 -2.13 -27.04
C SER A 332 20.04 -3.41 -26.40
N ASP A 333 20.81 -3.30 -25.32
CA ASP A 333 21.29 -4.46 -24.56
C ASP A 333 20.20 -5.07 -23.66
N PHE A 334 19.03 -4.43 -23.56
CA PHE A 334 17.97 -4.82 -22.64
C PHE A 334 16.83 -5.54 -23.32
N SER A 335 16.39 -6.61 -22.66
CA SER A 335 15.19 -7.34 -23.00
C SER A 335 14.39 -7.65 -21.73
N PHE A 336 13.15 -8.08 -21.88
CA PHE A 336 12.31 -8.49 -20.77
C PHE A 336 11.58 -9.79 -21.09
N SER A 337 11.39 -10.61 -20.07
CA SER A 337 10.43 -11.70 -20.08
C SER A 337 9.38 -11.44 -19.02
N TYR A 338 8.17 -11.96 -19.20
CA TYR A 338 7.08 -11.70 -18.28
C TYR A 338 6.15 -12.90 -18.19
N LEU A 339 5.53 -13.05 -17.02
CA LEU A 339 4.47 -14.02 -16.79
C LEU A 339 3.24 -13.27 -16.30
N ARG A 340 2.14 -13.43 -17.04
CA ARG A 340 0.83 -12.92 -16.66
C ARG A 340 0.30 -13.73 -15.48
N LEU A 341 -0.36 -13.04 -14.57
CA LEU A 341 -1.00 -13.65 -13.41
C LEU A 341 -2.49 -13.38 -13.53
N ASP A 342 -3.33 -14.38 -13.27
CA ASP A 342 -4.75 -14.13 -13.05
C ASP A 342 -4.93 -13.33 -11.75
N ASP A 343 -6.04 -12.59 -11.64
CA ASP A 343 -6.30 -11.63 -10.54
C ASP A 343 -6.04 -12.21 -9.14
N ASP A 344 -6.35 -13.49 -8.92
CA ASP A 344 -6.14 -14.18 -7.64
C ASP A 344 -4.67 -14.47 -7.30
N LEU A 345 -3.80 -14.60 -8.32
CA LEU A 345 -2.36 -14.87 -8.17
C LEU A 345 -1.54 -13.58 -8.00
N SER A 346 -2.10 -12.42 -8.39
CA SER A 346 -1.48 -11.11 -8.14
C SER A 346 -1.29 -10.83 -6.65
N TYR A 347 -2.07 -11.45 -5.74
CA TYR A 347 -1.91 -11.28 -4.29
C TYR A 347 -0.75 -12.10 -3.69
N VAL A 348 -0.25 -13.10 -4.40
CA VAL A 348 0.95 -13.83 -4.00
C VAL A 348 2.15 -12.94 -4.38
N ALA A 349 3.12 -12.78 -3.48
CA ALA A 349 4.33 -12.00 -3.74
C ALA A 349 5.23 -12.68 -4.80
N ALA A 350 4.78 -12.70 -6.05
CA ALA A 350 5.39 -13.43 -7.17
C ALA A 350 6.79 -12.91 -7.52
N ASP A 351 7.02 -11.61 -7.36
CA ASP A 351 8.33 -10.98 -7.41
C ASP A 351 9.26 -11.52 -6.33
N LEU A 352 8.77 -11.70 -5.08
CA LEU A 352 9.56 -12.32 -4.01
C LEU A 352 9.87 -13.79 -4.30
N LEU A 353 8.94 -14.54 -4.89
CA LEU A 353 9.19 -15.93 -5.31
C LEU A 353 10.30 -15.99 -6.39
N ALA A 354 10.23 -15.12 -7.39
CA ALA A 354 11.25 -15.02 -8.43
C ALA A 354 12.61 -14.62 -7.84
N ILE A 355 12.67 -13.61 -6.96
CA ILE A 355 13.91 -13.19 -6.29
C ILE A 355 14.50 -14.32 -5.44
N ARG A 356 13.67 -15.02 -4.65
CA ARG A 356 14.13 -16.17 -3.84
C ARG A 356 14.73 -17.28 -4.70
N ARG A 357 14.12 -17.57 -5.86
CA ARG A 357 14.64 -18.56 -6.81
C ARG A 357 15.99 -18.15 -7.37
N LEU A 358 16.13 -16.89 -7.81
CA LEU A 358 17.39 -16.38 -8.33
C LEU A 358 18.50 -16.48 -7.28
N ARG A 359 18.23 -16.09 -6.03
CA ARG A 359 19.19 -16.25 -4.93
C ARG A 359 19.59 -17.71 -4.71
N ALA A 360 18.65 -18.65 -4.79
CA ALA A 360 18.95 -20.08 -4.69
C ALA A 360 19.83 -20.62 -5.84
N LEU A 361 19.87 -19.91 -6.98
CA LEU A 361 20.78 -20.19 -8.10
C LEU A 361 22.10 -19.41 -8.02
N GLY A 362 22.33 -18.65 -6.94
CA GLY A 362 23.50 -17.77 -6.80
C GLY A 362 23.42 -16.49 -7.64
N LEU A 363 22.22 -16.13 -8.11
CA LEU A 363 21.98 -14.92 -8.90
C LEU A 363 21.30 -13.85 -8.04
N THR A 364 21.91 -12.67 -7.98
CA THR A 364 21.35 -11.52 -7.25
C THR A 364 21.14 -10.37 -8.24
N PRO A 365 19.88 -10.05 -8.61
CA PRO A 365 19.59 -8.90 -9.47
C PRO A 365 20.09 -7.60 -8.83
N PRO A 366 21.10 -6.92 -9.41
CA PRO A 366 21.80 -5.79 -8.76
C PRO A 366 20.94 -4.54 -8.60
N TRP A 367 19.81 -4.42 -9.30
CA TRP A 367 19.00 -3.20 -9.31
C TRP A 367 17.81 -3.24 -8.37
N ASN A 368 17.38 -4.43 -7.92
CA ASN A 368 16.32 -4.56 -6.93
C ASN A 368 16.73 -3.90 -5.61
N GLN A 369 15.87 -3.03 -5.07
CA GLN A 369 16.12 -2.27 -3.83
C GLN A 369 17.34 -1.33 -3.88
N ASN A 370 17.88 -1.04 -5.07
CA ASN A 370 19.14 -0.33 -5.23
C ASN A 370 19.03 0.85 -6.23
N GLY A 371 18.05 1.72 -6.01
CA GLY A 371 17.87 2.96 -6.79
C GLY A 371 17.11 2.81 -8.12
N PHE A 372 16.75 1.58 -8.51
CA PHE A 372 15.95 1.29 -9.69
C PHE A 372 14.53 0.83 -9.30
N GLY A 373 13.50 1.31 -10.00
CA GLY A 373 12.10 0.93 -9.79
C GLY A 373 11.37 1.44 -8.54
N LEU A 374 12.03 2.13 -7.61
CA LEU A 374 11.38 2.80 -6.48
C LEU A 374 10.54 4.00 -6.94
N ARG A 375 9.24 4.02 -6.59
CA ARG A 375 8.28 5.08 -6.96
C ARG A 375 8.28 6.27 -6.00
N ASP A 376 8.67 6.07 -4.75
CA ASP A 376 8.61 7.10 -3.71
C ASP A 376 10.00 7.32 -3.08
N ALA A 377 10.51 8.53 -3.24
CA ALA A 377 11.74 8.97 -2.63
C ALA A 377 11.37 9.56 -1.27
N GLY A 378 11.55 8.81 -0.18
CA GLY A 378 11.31 9.27 1.18
C GLY A 378 11.94 10.64 1.50
N ARG A 379 11.48 11.27 2.59
CA ARG A 379 11.97 12.58 3.05
C ARG A 379 13.51 12.62 3.09
N MET A 380 14.09 13.67 2.49
CA MET A 380 15.54 14.01 2.47
C MET A 380 16.46 13.20 1.53
N ARG A 381 15.95 12.59 0.45
CA ARG A 381 16.79 11.87 -0.53
C ARG A 381 17.90 12.71 -1.18
N ASP A 382 17.66 14.00 -1.41
CA ASP A 382 18.61 14.88 -2.10
C ASP A 382 19.92 15.05 -1.30
N SER A 383 19.86 14.87 0.02
CA SER A 383 21.00 14.89 0.95
C SER A 383 21.58 13.51 1.29
N THR A 384 21.06 12.42 0.72
CA THR A 384 21.53 11.07 1.04
C THR A 384 22.78 10.72 0.23
N ARG A 385 23.80 10.18 0.91
CA ARG A 385 24.97 9.58 0.25
C ARG A 385 24.57 8.22 -0.33
N LEU A 386 24.88 8.02 -1.60
CA LEU A 386 24.58 6.76 -2.30
C LEU A 386 25.78 5.81 -2.19
N ASN A 387 25.51 4.51 -2.18
CA ASN A 387 26.55 3.48 -2.15
C ASN A 387 27.21 3.34 -3.52
N SER A 388 28.47 2.90 -3.56
CA SER A 388 29.25 2.71 -4.80
C SER A 388 28.58 1.84 -5.86
N HIS A 389 27.81 0.84 -5.44
CA HIS A 389 27.08 -0.08 -6.33
C HIS A 389 25.67 0.39 -6.68
N HIS A 390 25.26 1.59 -6.27
CA HIS A 390 23.92 2.10 -6.49
C HIS A 390 23.65 2.39 -7.97
N PHE A 391 22.44 2.10 -8.47
CA PHE A 391 22.10 2.26 -9.89
C PHE A 391 22.46 3.66 -10.43
N ASP A 392 22.05 4.73 -9.73
CA ASP A 392 22.33 6.11 -10.16
C ASP A 392 23.85 6.44 -10.15
N VAL A 393 24.66 5.76 -9.33
CA VAL A 393 26.12 5.94 -9.29
C VAL A 393 26.79 5.30 -10.50
N LEU A 394 26.38 4.08 -10.83
CA LEU A 394 26.90 3.33 -11.97
C LEU A 394 26.38 3.88 -13.31
N HIS A 395 25.16 4.40 -13.32
CA HIS A 395 24.43 4.85 -14.51
C HIS A 395 23.81 6.23 -14.26
N PRO A 396 24.63 7.29 -14.16
CA PRO A 396 24.12 8.64 -13.93
C PRO A 396 23.29 9.15 -15.12
N ILE A 397 22.50 10.19 -14.89
CA ILE A 397 21.72 10.85 -15.95
C ILE A 397 22.63 11.38 -17.07
N ASP A 398 22.15 11.28 -18.31
CA ASP A 398 22.84 11.81 -19.47
C ASP A 398 22.51 13.30 -19.70
N LEU A 399 23.49 14.17 -19.44
CA LEU A 399 23.38 15.62 -19.69
C LEU A 399 23.59 15.99 -21.17
N SER A 400 24.06 15.05 -21.99
CA SER A 400 24.16 15.21 -23.45
C SER A 400 22.86 14.86 -24.19
N TRP A 401 21.85 14.38 -23.45
CA TRP A 401 20.52 14.07 -23.97
C TRP A 401 19.98 15.21 -24.82
N THR A 402 19.63 14.92 -26.07
CA THR A 402 19.10 15.91 -27.01
C THR A 402 17.59 15.97 -26.91
N LEU A 403 17.07 17.15 -26.62
CA LEU A 403 15.63 17.46 -26.56
C LEU A 403 14.99 17.23 -27.94
N ARG A 404 13.78 16.66 -27.96
CA ARG A 404 13.11 16.17 -29.18
C ARG A 404 12.50 17.30 -30.00
N ALA A 405 12.32 18.48 -29.43
CA ALA A 405 11.67 19.58 -30.12
C ALA A 405 12.63 20.72 -30.52
N HIS A 406 12.57 21.07 -31.82
CA HIS A 406 12.23 22.39 -32.38
C HIS A 406 13.07 22.74 -33.62
N GLY A 407 12.44 22.70 -34.80
CA GLY A 407 13.03 23.12 -36.08
C GLY A 407 13.00 24.63 -36.34
N SER A 408 12.57 25.44 -35.37
CA SER A 408 12.53 26.91 -35.47
C SER A 408 12.62 27.51 -34.07
N SER A 409 13.24 28.68 -33.93
CA SER A 409 13.30 29.42 -32.66
C SER A 409 11.92 29.93 -32.24
N PHE A 410 11.63 29.91 -30.94
CA PHE A 410 10.34 30.26 -30.36
C PHE A 410 10.51 30.79 -28.92
N ASP A 411 9.60 31.67 -28.51
CA ASP A 411 9.62 32.35 -27.21
C ASP A 411 8.62 31.69 -26.25
N LEU A 412 9.05 31.50 -24.99
CA LEU A 412 8.26 30.94 -23.90
C LEU A 412 8.67 31.57 -22.58
N THR A 413 7.84 31.38 -21.56
CA THR A 413 8.20 31.66 -20.18
C THR A 413 9.14 30.58 -19.62
N ALA A 414 9.89 30.90 -18.56
CA ALA A 414 10.72 29.92 -17.86
C ALA A 414 9.90 28.77 -17.29
N GLN A 415 8.65 29.04 -16.86
CA GLN A 415 7.76 28.01 -16.37
C GLN A 415 7.31 27.05 -17.48
N GLU A 416 6.95 27.57 -18.65
CA GLU A 416 6.64 26.73 -19.83
C GLU A 416 7.85 25.91 -20.27
N PHE A 417 9.07 26.47 -20.17
CA PHE A 417 10.29 25.71 -20.47
C PHE A 417 10.52 24.57 -19.49
N VAL A 418 10.31 24.79 -18.19
CA VAL A 418 10.39 23.74 -17.17
C VAL A 418 9.39 22.62 -17.44
N ASP A 419 8.17 22.96 -17.85
CA ASP A 419 7.14 21.96 -18.16
C ASP A 419 7.49 21.18 -19.44
N LEU A 420 8.11 21.82 -20.45
CA LEU A 420 8.68 21.14 -21.62
C LEU A 420 9.80 20.18 -21.19
N LEU A 421 10.75 20.62 -20.37
CA LEU A 421 11.84 19.78 -19.87
C LEU A 421 11.32 18.56 -19.11
N LYS A 422 10.28 18.72 -18.28
CA LYS A 422 9.62 17.59 -17.60
C LYS A 422 9.00 16.58 -18.57
N GLY A 423 8.51 17.03 -19.72
CA GLY A 423 7.92 16.18 -20.75
C GLY A 423 8.94 15.47 -21.65
N GLU A 424 10.10 16.10 -21.89
CA GLU A 424 11.10 15.60 -22.84
C GLU A 424 12.27 14.86 -22.21
N LEU A 425 12.64 15.18 -20.97
CA LEU A 425 13.74 14.50 -20.31
C LEU A 425 13.36 13.04 -19.98
N PRO A 426 14.31 12.10 -20.11
CA PRO A 426 14.13 10.70 -19.74
C PRO A 426 14.37 10.44 -18.23
N TYR A 427 14.56 11.51 -17.45
CA TYR A 427 14.76 11.48 -16.00
C TYR A 427 13.96 12.60 -15.34
N ALA A 428 13.72 12.46 -14.04
CA ALA A 428 12.88 13.40 -13.30
C ALA A 428 13.51 14.79 -13.23
N PHE A 429 12.72 15.82 -13.57
CA PHE A 429 13.02 17.22 -13.34
C PHE A 429 12.06 17.76 -12.28
N ARG A 430 12.55 18.00 -11.08
CA ARG A 430 11.77 18.51 -9.96
C ARG A 430 12.01 20.01 -9.82
N SER A 431 10.94 20.77 -9.73
CA SER A 431 10.99 22.23 -9.52
C SER A 431 10.20 22.60 -8.26
N GLU A 432 10.48 23.77 -7.68
CA GLU A 432 9.62 24.37 -6.66
C GLU A 432 8.16 24.50 -7.15
N ARG A 433 7.18 24.41 -6.24
CA ARG A 433 5.75 24.51 -6.59
C ARG A 433 5.42 25.90 -7.14
N ARG A 434 4.48 25.94 -8.09
CA ARG A 434 4.01 27.14 -8.81
C ARG A 434 3.90 28.37 -7.91
N GLY A 435 4.63 29.41 -8.28
CA GLY A 435 4.55 30.77 -7.76
C GLY A 435 4.96 31.76 -8.87
N ALA A 436 4.45 32.99 -8.82
CA ALA A 436 4.44 33.97 -9.90
C ALA A 436 5.81 34.46 -10.43
N THR A 437 6.93 33.86 -10.00
CA THR A 437 8.29 34.32 -10.31
C THR A 437 8.79 33.84 -11.67
N LEU A 438 8.58 32.57 -12.04
CA LEU A 438 9.08 32.01 -13.32
C LEU A 438 8.21 32.37 -14.54
N ASP A 439 6.90 32.57 -14.33
CA ASP A 439 5.95 32.97 -15.39
C ASP A 439 6.29 34.33 -16.01
N GLY A 440 6.97 35.21 -15.24
CA GLY A 440 7.38 36.53 -15.71
C GLY A 440 8.68 36.55 -16.52
N ILE A 441 9.43 35.45 -16.55
CA ILE A 441 10.76 35.37 -17.15
C ILE A 441 10.61 34.86 -18.57
N LYS A 442 10.95 35.69 -19.56
CA LYS A 442 10.91 35.33 -20.98
C LYS A 442 12.22 34.71 -21.42
N LEU A 443 12.12 33.63 -22.20
CA LEU A 443 13.22 32.88 -22.78
C LEU A 443 12.97 32.70 -24.28
N THR A 444 14.04 32.81 -25.05
CA THR A 444 14.05 32.44 -26.47
C THR A 444 14.85 31.16 -26.61
N ILE A 445 14.20 30.11 -27.12
CA ILE A 445 14.86 28.83 -27.37
C ILE A 445 15.55 28.91 -28.74
N PRO A 446 16.86 28.61 -28.83
CA PRO A 446 17.61 28.70 -30.07
C PRO A 446 17.13 27.65 -31.09
N GLU A 447 17.38 27.92 -32.36
CA GLU A 447 17.14 26.96 -33.43
C GLU A 447 18.17 25.81 -33.37
N GLY A 448 17.72 24.58 -33.58
CA GLY A 448 18.58 23.40 -33.64
C GLY A 448 18.55 22.53 -32.38
N PRO A 449 19.31 21.42 -32.37
CA PRO A 449 19.29 20.47 -31.27
C PRO A 449 19.83 21.11 -29.98
N LEU A 450 19.06 20.96 -28.90
CA LEU A 450 19.43 21.47 -27.59
C LEU A 450 19.68 20.29 -26.65
N SER A 451 20.92 20.15 -26.17
CA SER A 451 21.23 19.16 -25.12
C SER A 451 20.64 19.60 -23.77
N ALA A 452 20.42 18.64 -22.87
CA ALA A 452 19.96 18.92 -21.51
C ALA A 452 20.91 19.90 -20.78
N ASP A 453 22.24 19.75 -20.92
CA ASP A 453 23.21 20.69 -20.36
C ASP A 453 23.01 22.13 -20.89
N GLN A 454 22.81 22.29 -22.20
CA GLN A 454 22.59 23.60 -22.82
C GLN A 454 21.24 24.18 -22.38
N ALA A 455 20.20 23.36 -22.27
CA ALA A 455 18.90 23.78 -21.79
C ALA A 455 18.96 24.29 -20.34
N PHE A 456 19.67 23.58 -19.46
CA PHE A 456 19.84 24.01 -18.06
C PHE A 456 20.64 25.30 -17.95
N ARG A 457 21.68 25.49 -18.77
CA ARG A 457 22.41 26.77 -18.85
C ARG A 457 21.50 27.92 -19.29
N LEU A 458 20.70 27.71 -20.33
CA LEU A 458 19.75 28.72 -20.83
C LEU A 458 18.74 29.12 -19.76
N LEU A 459 18.15 28.13 -19.10
CA LEU A 459 17.16 28.35 -18.05
C LEU A 459 17.76 29.04 -16.82
N ALA A 460 18.93 28.60 -16.35
CA ALA A 460 19.62 29.22 -15.22
C ALA A 460 20.03 30.68 -15.51
N ALA A 461 20.52 30.95 -16.71
CA ALA A 461 20.92 32.30 -17.11
C ALA A 461 19.76 33.29 -17.14
N ALA A 462 18.56 32.84 -17.54
CA ALA A 462 17.37 33.69 -17.51
C ALA A 462 16.74 33.80 -16.12
N ALA A 463 16.80 32.73 -15.31
CA ALA A 463 16.25 32.72 -13.96
C ALA A 463 17.05 33.59 -12.98
N GLY A 464 18.37 33.73 -13.21
CA GLY A 464 19.28 34.52 -12.38
C GLY A 464 19.76 33.79 -11.12
N ASP A 465 20.58 34.47 -10.31
CA ASP A 465 21.37 33.86 -9.24
C ASP A 465 20.56 33.43 -7.99
N GLU A 466 19.28 33.81 -7.92
CA GLU A 466 18.37 33.32 -6.87
C GLU A 466 17.93 31.88 -7.09
N TRP A 467 18.08 31.37 -8.32
CA TRP A 467 17.67 30.03 -8.71
C TRP A 467 18.90 29.15 -8.95
N GLN A 468 18.84 27.94 -8.41
CA GLN A 468 19.86 26.93 -8.64
C GLN A 468 19.23 25.71 -9.31
N ILE A 469 19.82 25.28 -10.42
CA ILE A 469 19.56 23.97 -11.01
C ILE A 469 20.68 23.04 -10.57
N SER A 470 20.33 21.92 -9.94
CA SER A 470 21.27 20.91 -9.46
C SER A 470 21.02 19.61 -10.20
N ALA A 471 21.94 19.22 -11.09
CA ALA A 471 21.95 17.92 -11.73
C ALA A 471 22.56 16.91 -10.76
N LEU A 472 21.72 16.01 -10.23
CA LEU A 472 22.11 14.88 -9.41
C LEU A 472 22.31 13.65 -10.28
N MET A 473 23.01 12.64 -9.77
CA MET A 473 23.23 11.37 -10.47
C MET A 473 21.93 10.72 -10.99
N GLY A 474 20.78 10.89 -10.31
CA GLY A 474 19.52 10.25 -10.69
C GLY A 474 18.41 11.17 -11.20
N GLN A 475 18.51 12.48 -11.00
CA GLN A 475 17.45 13.45 -11.28
C GLN A 475 17.99 14.89 -11.32
N VAL A 476 17.16 15.84 -11.73
CA VAL A 476 17.48 17.28 -11.73
C VAL A 476 16.54 18.01 -10.78
N LEU A 477 17.09 18.92 -9.98
CA LEU A 477 16.36 19.81 -9.07
C LEU A 477 16.47 21.26 -9.53
N MET A 478 15.41 22.05 -9.36
CA MET A 478 15.42 23.49 -9.55
C MET A 478 14.68 24.17 -8.39
N TYR A 479 15.42 24.86 -7.53
CA TYR A 479 14.90 25.52 -6.33
C TYR A 479 15.45 26.94 -6.19
N ARG A 480 14.72 27.77 -5.44
CA ARG A 480 15.21 29.06 -4.97
C ARG A 480 16.14 28.87 -3.79
N GLU A 481 17.42 28.72 -4.07
CA GLU A 481 18.45 28.48 -3.08
C GLU A 481 19.80 29.00 -3.57
N GLN A 482 20.66 29.40 -2.63
CA GLN A 482 21.99 29.93 -2.93
C GLN A 482 23.04 28.99 -2.37
N ASN A 483 23.92 28.49 -3.25
CA ASN A 483 25.05 27.63 -2.89
C ASN A 483 24.66 26.32 -2.18
N ALA A 484 23.46 25.79 -2.44
CA ALA A 484 23.09 24.48 -1.91
C ALA A 484 23.99 23.40 -2.51
N ARG A 485 24.45 22.46 -1.67
CA ARG A 485 25.28 21.34 -2.11
C ARG A 485 24.61 20.03 -1.75
N TYR A 486 24.52 19.16 -2.75
CA TYR A 486 23.96 17.83 -2.65
C TYR A 486 25.06 16.78 -2.82
N PRO A 487 25.13 15.75 -1.95
CA PRO A 487 26.14 14.68 -2.07
C PRO A 487 26.11 13.98 -3.43
N SER A 488 24.94 13.86 -4.04
CA SER A 488 24.79 13.17 -5.32
C SER A 488 24.92 14.06 -6.56
N ALA A 489 25.35 15.32 -6.41
CA ALA A 489 25.44 16.25 -7.52
C ALA A 489 26.62 15.95 -8.45
N ILE A 490 26.35 16.02 -9.76
CA ILE A 490 27.36 15.93 -10.82
C ILE A 490 27.62 17.30 -11.48
N ARG A 491 26.64 18.22 -11.43
CA ARG A 491 26.77 19.57 -11.98
C ARG A 491 25.75 20.54 -11.35
N TYR A 492 26.14 21.80 -11.25
CA TYR A 492 25.29 22.90 -10.80
C TYR A 492 25.22 23.99 -11.88
N TYR A 493 24.08 24.67 -11.99
CA TYR A 493 23.86 25.81 -12.87
C TYR A 493 23.22 26.95 -12.07
N VAL A 494 23.87 28.12 -12.09
CA VAL A 494 23.43 29.34 -11.39
C VAL A 494 23.78 30.53 -12.27
N GLY A 495 22.79 31.33 -12.65
CA GLY A 495 23.01 32.44 -13.58
C GLY A 495 23.73 31.97 -14.86
N ALA A 496 24.82 32.66 -15.23
CA ALA A 496 25.64 32.30 -16.40
C ALA A 496 26.65 31.16 -16.12
N ASP A 497 26.83 30.77 -14.86
CA ASP A 497 27.85 29.82 -14.45
C ASP A 497 27.32 28.38 -14.45
N ALA A 498 28.17 27.45 -14.87
CA ALA A 498 27.95 26.02 -14.68
C ALA A 498 29.21 25.37 -14.11
N MET A 499 29.05 24.68 -12.98
CA MET A 499 30.14 24.09 -12.22
C MET A 499 29.99 22.58 -12.15
N GLY A 500 31.03 21.84 -12.55
CA GLY A 500 31.10 20.41 -12.29
C GLY A 500 31.16 20.12 -10.79
N ALA A 501 30.61 18.98 -10.39
CA ALA A 501 30.65 18.49 -9.02
C ALA A 501 31.09 17.04 -9.00
N VAL A 502 31.84 16.66 -7.97
CA VAL A 502 32.22 15.27 -7.74
C VAL A 502 31.27 14.71 -6.68
N PRO A 503 30.47 13.69 -7.00
CA PRO A 503 29.58 13.09 -6.02
C PRO A 503 30.33 12.49 -4.82
N ASP A 504 29.75 12.64 -3.64
CA ASP A 504 30.20 12.03 -2.38
C ASP A 504 29.50 10.67 -2.21
N VAL A 505 30.19 9.61 -2.62
CA VAL A 505 29.71 8.22 -2.68
C VAL A 505 30.26 7.44 -1.50
N HIS A 506 29.41 6.65 -0.85
CA HIS A 506 29.83 5.75 0.23
C HIS A 506 30.42 4.46 -0.37
N GLU A 507 31.72 4.25 -0.20
CA GLU A 507 32.37 2.99 -0.58
C GLU A 507 31.95 1.88 0.38
N ILE A 508 31.37 0.82 -0.16
CA ILE A 508 31.08 -0.43 0.57
C ILE A 508 31.80 -1.55 -0.18
N ALA A 509 32.41 -2.48 0.56
CA ALA A 509 32.84 -3.77 0.01
C ALA A 509 31.65 -4.48 -0.64
N ASP A 510 31.91 -5.23 -1.72
CA ASP A 510 30.91 -5.89 -2.56
C ASP A 510 29.80 -6.57 -1.71
N PRO A 511 28.51 -6.23 -1.90
CA PRO A 511 27.41 -6.79 -1.10
C PRO A 511 27.19 -8.29 -1.31
N SER A 512 27.89 -8.93 -2.25
CA SER A 512 27.93 -10.40 -2.35
C SER A 512 28.50 -11.09 -1.10
N ASP A 513 29.14 -10.35 -0.19
CA ASP A 513 29.69 -10.85 1.09
C ASP A 513 28.76 -10.66 2.31
N SER A 514 27.56 -10.10 2.18
CA SER A 514 26.65 -9.90 3.33
C SER A 514 25.39 -10.79 3.25
N ASP A 515 25.40 -11.88 4.02
CA ASP A 515 24.22 -12.68 4.35
C ASP A 515 23.23 -11.86 5.20
N TYR A 516 22.16 -11.34 4.59
CA TYR A 516 20.94 -10.88 5.28
C TYR A 516 19.66 -11.25 4.51
#